data_AF-T0ZAW1-F1
#
_entry.id   AF-T0ZAW1-F1
#
_cell.length_a   1.000
_cell.length_b   1.000
_cell.length_c   1.000
_cell.angle_alpha   90.00
_cell.angle_beta   90.00
_cell.angle_gamma   90.00
#
_symmetry.space_group_name_H-M   'P 1'
#
loop_
_entity.id
_entity.type
_entity.pdbx_description
1 polymer ?
#
loop_
_entity_poly.entity_id
_entity_poly.type
_entity_poly.pdbx_seq_one_letter_code
_entity_poly.pdbx_strand_id
1 'polypeptide(L)'
;AQALAAALDDAQWSERDAVAQAQRLAPFAAGAAQLPAPTDAAGLALDAVFTTLGTARSARGDAGIGLYIISMAHSVADVLAVLALARRGGLLADGAVPLDIAPLLETIDDLQRGADMLAALLAAPVYRAHLAARGGVQTVMLGYSDSAKDGGILASRWALQRVQTQLLAVAAQAGVRLTFFHGRGGSVSRGGGKATRAVLAAPPGSIDGRLRFTEQGEVVHRNYGIRA
;
A
#
# COMPACT_ATOMS: atom_id res chain seq x y z
N ALA A 1 11.30 3.10 5.71
CA ALA A 1 12.27 2.35 6.53
C ALA A 1 13.46 3.19 7.02
N GLN A 2 14.27 3.80 6.15
CA GLN A 2 15.51 4.49 6.53
C GLN A 2 15.38 5.59 7.59
N ALA A 3 14.33 6.41 7.55
CA ALA A 3 14.11 7.43 8.57
C ALA A 3 13.92 6.85 9.99
N LEU A 4 13.42 5.61 10.10
CA LEU A 4 13.31 4.91 11.38
C LEU A 4 14.64 4.34 11.86
N ALA A 5 15.61 4.10 10.96
CA ALA A 5 16.94 3.65 11.33
C ALA A 5 17.63 4.65 12.25
N ALA A 6 17.53 5.95 11.91
CA ALA A 6 18.08 7.04 12.71
C ALA A 6 17.41 7.11 14.09
N ALA A 7 16.07 6.98 14.14
CA ALA A 7 15.34 6.96 15.40
C ALA A 7 15.65 5.72 16.27
N LEU A 8 16.09 4.62 15.66
CA LEU A 8 16.43 3.37 16.34
C LEU A 8 17.93 3.24 16.68
N ASP A 9 18.74 4.24 16.35
CA ASP A 9 20.20 4.22 16.44
C ASP A 9 20.83 2.95 15.81
N ASP A 10 20.25 2.50 14.69
CA ASP A 10 20.66 1.26 14.01
C ASP A 10 21.59 1.61 12.83
N ALA A 11 22.87 1.78 13.13
CA ALA A 11 23.90 2.11 12.14
C ALA A 11 24.03 1.05 11.02
N GLN A 12 23.58 -0.17 11.27
CA GLN A 12 23.64 -1.29 10.31
C GLN A 12 22.34 -1.48 9.53
N TRP A 13 21.38 -0.54 9.61
CA TRP A 13 20.08 -0.70 8.97
C TRP A 13 20.16 -1.03 7.49
N SER A 14 21.06 -0.36 6.74
CA SER A 14 21.27 -0.60 5.31
C SER A 14 21.90 -1.94 4.97
N GLU A 15 22.59 -2.57 5.92
CA GLU A 15 23.24 -3.87 5.77
C GLU A 15 22.28 -5.02 6.10
N ARG A 16 21.22 -4.74 6.85
CA ARG A 16 20.18 -5.71 7.18
C ARG A 16 19.34 -6.05 5.96
N ASP A 17 19.05 -7.33 5.78
CA ASP A 17 18.06 -7.76 4.80
C ASP A 17 16.63 -7.33 5.21
N ALA A 18 15.69 -7.48 4.27
CA ALA A 18 14.30 -7.08 4.46
C ALA A 18 13.61 -7.80 5.63
N VAL A 19 14.00 -9.04 5.93
CA VAL A 19 13.41 -9.84 7.02
C VAL A 19 13.90 -9.31 8.37
N ALA A 20 15.20 -9.07 8.50
CA ALA A 20 15.81 -8.50 9.70
C ALA A 20 15.27 -7.09 9.99
N GLN A 21 15.10 -6.26 8.95
CA GLN A 21 14.46 -4.95 9.10
C GLN A 21 13.01 -5.07 9.59
N ALA A 22 12.22 -5.99 9.02
CA ALA A 22 10.84 -6.21 9.44
C ALA A 22 10.75 -6.71 10.90
N GLN A 23 11.62 -7.65 11.29
CA GLN A 23 11.71 -8.15 12.66
C GLN A 23 12.06 -7.04 13.65
N ARG A 24 12.98 -6.14 13.27
CA ARG A 24 13.36 -4.99 14.10
C ARG A 24 12.19 -4.02 14.31
N LEU A 25 11.33 -3.82 13.30
CA LEU A 25 10.17 -2.92 13.37
C LEU A 25 8.94 -3.55 14.02
N ALA A 26 8.84 -4.88 14.05
CA ALA A 26 7.64 -5.58 14.51
C ALA A 26 7.17 -5.18 15.93
N PRO A 27 8.02 -5.04 16.96
CA PRO A 27 7.58 -4.63 18.30
C PRO A 27 6.94 -3.24 18.31
N PHE A 28 7.49 -2.32 17.52
CA PHE A 28 6.98 -0.95 17.41
C PHE A 28 5.68 -0.88 16.62
N ALA A 29 5.60 -1.61 15.50
CA ALA A 29 4.37 -1.74 14.72
C ALA A 29 3.23 -2.40 15.52
N ALA A 30 3.57 -3.34 16.41
CA ALA A 30 2.62 -4.00 17.30
C ALA A 30 2.18 -3.11 18.48
N GLY A 31 2.92 -2.05 18.80
CA GLY A 31 2.72 -1.24 19.99
C GLY A 31 3.25 -1.90 21.28
N ALA A 32 4.04 -2.96 21.17
CA ALA A 32 4.73 -3.59 22.30
C ALA A 32 5.94 -2.76 22.78
N ALA A 33 6.48 -1.92 21.90
CA ALA A 33 7.52 -0.94 22.20
C ALA A 33 7.15 0.42 21.58
N GLN A 34 7.68 1.50 22.15
CA GLN A 34 7.53 2.85 21.61
C GLN A 34 8.79 3.22 20.84
N LEU A 35 8.62 3.75 19.63
CA LEU A 35 9.73 4.32 18.89
C LEU A 35 10.22 5.58 19.63
N PRO A 36 11.54 5.81 19.70
CA PRO A 36 12.08 7.05 20.25
C PRO A 36 11.54 8.28 19.52
N ALA A 37 11.44 9.39 20.26
CA ALA A 37 11.12 10.69 19.67
C ALA A 37 12.22 11.06 18.65
N PRO A 38 11.85 11.66 17.51
CA PRO A 38 12.83 12.04 16.51
C PRO A 38 13.64 13.23 17.01
N THR A 39 14.92 13.25 16.68
CA THR A 39 15.80 14.40 16.99
C THR A 39 16.10 15.25 15.76
N ASP A 40 15.75 14.77 14.57
CA ASP A 40 16.00 15.42 13.29
C ASP A 40 14.72 15.97 12.64
N ALA A 41 14.90 16.89 11.69
CA ALA A 41 13.79 17.53 10.99
C ALA A 41 12.96 16.52 10.17
N ALA A 42 13.59 15.49 9.62
CA ALA A 42 12.91 14.47 8.82
C ALA A 42 11.96 13.62 9.68
N GLY A 43 12.41 13.17 10.86
CA GLY A 43 11.58 12.42 11.78
C GLY A 43 10.43 13.24 12.35
N LEU A 44 10.65 14.53 12.65
CA LEU A 44 9.60 15.46 13.06
C LEU A 44 8.55 15.67 11.96
N ALA A 45 8.98 15.82 10.70
CA ALA A 45 8.06 15.95 9.57
C ALA A 45 7.21 14.69 9.38
N LEU A 46 7.81 13.50 9.56
CA LEU A 46 7.05 12.24 9.51
C LEU A 46 6.01 12.16 10.62
N ASP A 47 6.34 12.53 11.85
CA ASP A 47 5.36 12.55 12.94
C ASP A 47 4.24 13.56 12.67
N ALA A 48 4.57 14.72 12.11
CA ALA A 48 3.58 15.73 11.73
C ALA A 48 2.57 15.18 10.69
N VAL A 49 2.98 14.30 9.79
CA VAL A 49 2.06 13.62 8.86
C VAL A 49 1.03 12.81 9.63
N PHE A 50 1.44 11.94 10.56
CA PHE A 50 0.52 11.08 11.31
C PHE A 50 -0.34 11.85 12.31
N THR A 51 0.19 12.91 12.93
CA THR A 51 -0.60 13.85 13.74
C THR A 51 -1.68 14.52 12.90
N THR A 52 -1.33 14.96 11.68
CA THR A 52 -2.29 15.59 10.76
C THR A 52 -3.38 14.61 10.34
N LEU A 53 -3.04 13.35 10.07
CA LEU A 53 -4.02 12.29 9.81
C LEU A 53 -4.95 12.08 11.03
N GLY A 54 -4.41 12.11 12.25
CA GLY A 54 -5.21 12.05 13.47
C GLY A 54 -6.25 13.18 13.54
N THR A 55 -5.80 14.41 13.32
CA THR A 55 -6.66 15.60 13.29
C THR A 55 -7.75 15.50 12.22
N ALA A 56 -7.39 15.08 11.00
CA ALA A 56 -8.36 14.95 9.91
C ALA A 56 -9.43 13.91 10.22
N ARG A 57 -9.03 12.77 10.80
CA ARG A 57 -9.95 11.70 11.21
C ARG A 57 -10.87 12.15 12.34
N SER A 58 -10.35 12.82 13.36
CA SER A 58 -11.18 13.36 14.45
C SER A 58 -12.21 14.39 13.95
N ALA A 59 -11.84 15.20 12.94
CA ALA A 59 -12.73 16.23 12.39
C ALA A 59 -13.76 15.71 11.38
N ARG A 60 -13.43 14.63 10.63
CA ARG A 60 -14.24 14.15 9.48
C ARG A 60 -14.76 12.72 9.65
N GLY A 61 -14.45 12.08 10.78
CA GLY A 61 -14.74 10.67 11.03
C GLY A 61 -13.90 9.74 10.17
N ASP A 62 -14.28 8.47 10.18
CA ASP A 62 -13.54 7.38 9.54
C ASP A 62 -13.36 7.54 8.04
N ALA A 63 -14.35 8.12 7.36
CA ALA A 63 -14.32 8.38 5.93
C ALA A 63 -13.44 9.59 5.54
N GLY A 64 -12.92 10.34 6.53
CA GLY A 64 -12.07 11.51 6.30
C GLY A 64 -10.72 11.17 5.65
N ILE A 65 -10.27 9.93 5.77
CA ILE A 65 -9.00 9.43 5.22
C ILE A 65 -9.27 8.12 4.50
N GLY A 66 -8.75 8.01 3.28
CA GLY A 66 -8.79 6.79 2.49
C GLY A 66 -7.60 5.86 2.77
N LEU A 67 -7.02 5.33 1.69
CA LEU A 67 -5.83 4.48 1.77
C LEU A 67 -4.59 5.32 2.09
N TYR A 68 -3.71 4.79 2.94
CA TYR A 68 -2.32 5.23 3.05
C TYR A 68 -1.49 4.45 2.03
N ILE A 69 -1.05 5.11 0.96
CA ILE A 69 -0.31 4.49 -0.13
C ILE A 69 1.18 4.63 0.14
N ILE A 70 1.92 3.52 0.03
CA ILE A 70 3.39 3.52 0.12
C ILE A 70 3.93 3.39 -1.29
N SER A 71 4.36 4.52 -1.87
CA SER A 71 5.18 4.53 -3.10
C SER A 71 6.54 3.91 -2.84
N MET A 72 7.14 3.33 -3.87
CA MET A 72 8.44 2.63 -3.81
C MET A 72 8.49 1.61 -2.66
N ALA A 73 7.40 0.86 -2.49
CA ALA A 73 7.34 -0.20 -1.49
C ALA A 73 8.15 -1.40 -1.98
N HIS A 74 9.15 -1.82 -1.21
CA HIS A 74 10.04 -2.92 -1.61
C HIS A 74 10.00 -4.11 -0.64
N SER A 75 9.53 -3.91 0.60
CA SER A 75 9.58 -4.92 1.64
C SER A 75 8.43 -4.84 2.66
N VAL A 76 8.31 -5.90 3.47
CA VAL A 76 7.45 -5.91 4.66
C VAL A 76 7.81 -4.81 5.64
N ALA A 77 9.11 -4.48 5.75
CA ALA A 77 9.59 -3.44 6.64
C ALA A 77 9.00 -2.06 6.31
N ASP A 78 8.71 -1.76 5.04
CA ASP A 78 8.10 -0.49 4.64
C ASP A 78 6.67 -0.36 5.16
N VAL A 79 5.90 -1.45 5.14
CA VAL A 79 4.54 -1.49 5.69
C VAL A 79 4.55 -1.39 7.22
N LEU A 80 5.44 -2.14 7.87
CA LEU A 80 5.58 -2.08 9.34
C LEU A 80 6.09 -0.72 9.82
N ALA A 81 6.92 -0.04 9.02
CA ALA A 81 7.37 1.30 9.32
C ALA A 81 6.19 2.29 9.40
N VAL A 82 5.21 2.19 8.49
CA VAL A 82 4.01 3.05 8.54
C VAL A 82 3.20 2.79 9.82
N LEU A 83 3.02 1.52 10.21
CA LEU A 83 2.34 1.20 11.47
C LEU A 83 3.08 1.76 12.69
N ALA A 84 4.40 1.59 12.74
CA ALA A 84 5.21 2.09 13.84
C ALA A 84 5.17 3.64 13.91
N LEU A 85 5.28 4.32 12.77
CA LEU A 85 5.19 5.77 12.68
C LEU A 85 3.81 6.30 13.05
N ALA A 86 2.73 5.63 12.62
CA ALA A 86 1.36 6.00 13.02
C ALA A 86 1.18 5.93 14.53
N ARG A 87 1.71 4.87 15.17
CA ARG A 87 1.68 4.76 16.64
C ARG A 87 2.49 5.86 17.31
N ARG A 88 3.70 6.16 16.82
CA ARG A 88 4.55 7.23 17.37
C ARG A 88 3.90 8.62 17.23
N GLY A 89 3.29 8.91 16.08
CA GLY A 89 2.53 10.14 15.83
C GLY A 89 1.14 10.18 16.49
N GLY A 90 0.81 9.22 17.37
CA GLY A 90 -0.44 9.21 18.13
C GLY A 90 -1.70 8.86 17.34
N LEU A 91 -1.57 8.38 16.10
CA LEU A 91 -2.70 7.96 15.26
C LEU A 91 -3.21 6.59 15.70
N LEU A 92 -4.06 6.60 16.73
CA LEU A 92 -4.68 5.41 17.32
C LEU A 92 -6.20 5.58 17.45
N ALA A 93 -6.93 4.50 17.22
CA ALA A 93 -8.33 4.34 17.58
C ALA A 93 -8.48 3.00 18.30
N ASP A 94 -9.02 3.00 19.52
CA ASP A 94 -9.16 1.81 20.38
C ASP A 94 -7.85 1.00 20.53
N GLY A 95 -6.72 1.71 20.63
CA GLY A 95 -5.38 1.10 20.77
C GLY A 95 -4.77 0.53 19.48
N ALA A 96 -5.49 0.57 18.36
CA ALA A 96 -5.05 0.10 17.05
C ALA A 96 -4.80 1.27 16.08
N VAL A 97 -3.97 1.04 15.06
CA VAL A 97 -3.75 2.03 13.99
C VAL A 97 -4.94 1.98 13.02
N PRO A 98 -5.68 3.07 12.80
CA PRO A 98 -6.89 3.07 11.96
C PRO A 98 -6.59 3.35 10.48
N LEU A 99 -5.54 2.75 9.91
CA LEU A 99 -5.13 2.97 8.52
C LEU A 99 -5.26 1.72 7.65
N ASP A 100 -5.82 1.91 6.46
CA ASP A 100 -5.79 0.92 5.38
C ASP A 100 -4.57 1.19 4.50
N ILE A 101 -3.55 0.34 4.62
CA ILE A 101 -2.24 0.54 3.99
C ILE A 101 -2.20 -0.20 2.65
N ALA A 102 -1.79 0.49 1.59
CA ALA A 102 -1.63 -0.07 0.25
C ALA A 102 -0.18 0.09 -0.25
N PRO A 103 0.63 -0.98 -0.27
CA PRO A 103 1.90 -0.95 -1.00
C PRO A 103 1.63 -0.79 -2.49
N LEU A 104 2.44 0.05 -3.14
CA LEU A 104 2.35 0.32 -4.57
C LEU A 104 3.51 -0.38 -5.30
N LEU A 105 3.17 -1.27 -6.23
CA LEU A 105 4.13 -1.96 -7.11
C LEU A 105 4.31 -1.14 -8.39
N GLU A 106 5.46 -0.48 -8.54
CA GLU A 106 5.70 0.51 -9.60
C GLU A 106 6.63 0.03 -10.70
N THR A 107 7.68 -0.72 -10.37
CA THR A 107 8.69 -1.19 -11.33
C THR A 107 8.41 -2.63 -11.79
N ILE A 108 9.05 -3.09 -12.85
CA ILE A 108 8.96 -4.50 -13.27
C ILE A 108 9.46 -5.43 -12.16
N ASP A 109 10.54 -5.06 -11.48
CA ASP A 109 11.11 -5.86 -10.40
C ASP A 109 10.18 -5.94 -9.19
N ASP A 110 9.45 -4.87 -8.88
CA ASP A 110 8.43 -4.89 -7.81
C ASP A 110 7.24 -5.77 -8.21
N LEU A 111 6.81 -5.73 -9.48
CA LEU A 111 5.75 -6.62 -9.97
C LEU A 111 6.18 -8.09 -9.92
N GLN A 112 7.44 -8.40 -10.20
CA GLN A 112 7.95 -9.78 -10.12
C GLN A 112 8.02 -10.29 -8.67
N ARG A 113 8.42 -9.43 -7.72
CA ARG A 113 8.55 -9.78 -6.29
C ARG A 113 7.28 -9.57 -5.49
N GLY A 114 6.23 -8.99 -6.07
CA GLY A 114 5.02 -8.58 -5.35
C GLY A 114 4.31 -9.72 -4.65
N ALA A 115 4.26 -10.91 -5.26
CA ALA A 115 3.64 -12.10 -4.65
C ALA A 115 4.38 -12.55 -3.38
N ASP A 116 5.71 -12.58 -3.43
CA ASP A 116 6.55 -12.96 -2.29
C ASP A 116 6.48 -11.91 -1.18
N MET A 117 6.48 -10.61 -1.54
CA MET A 117 6.28 -9.52 -0.60
C MET A 117 4.93 -9.64 0.10
N LEU A 118 3.83 -9.88 -0.63
CA LEU A 118 2.51 -10.05 -0.05
C LEU A 118 2.46 -11.29 0.84
N ALA A 119 3.03 -12.41 0.42
CA ALA A 119 3.06 -13.64 1.22
C ALA A 119 3.79 -13.42 2.55
N ALA A 120 4.97 -12.80 2.51
CA ALA A 120 5.74 -12.46 3.70
C ALA A 120 4.98 -11.46 4.61
N LEU A 121 4.32 -10.47 4.02
CA LEU A 121 3.51 -9.50 4.75
C LEU A 121 2.33 -10.15 5.47
N LEU A 122 1.61 -11.06 4.79
CA LEU A 122 0.47 -11.77 5.37
C LEU A 122 0.87 -12.84 6.39
N ALA A 123 2.11 -13.32 6.34
CA ALA A 123 2.71 -14.22 7.34
C ALA A 123 3.18 -13.48 8.61
N ALA A 124 3.39 -12.16 8.55
CA ALA A 124 3.83 -11.37 9.70
C ALA A 124 2.69 -11.24 10.74
N PRO A 125 2.84 -11.75 11.98
CA PRO A 125 1.75 -11.78 12.96
C PRO A 125 1.18 -10.40 13.30
N VAL A 126 2.07 -9.40 13.41
CA VAL A 126 1.70 -8.00 13.67
C VAL A 126 0.79 -7.44 12.58
N TYR A 127 1.09 -7.73 11.32
CA TYR A 127 0.29 -7.23 10.20
C TYR A 127 -1.00 -8.02 10.01
N ARG A 128 -0.96 -9.33 10.31
CA ARG A 128 -2.16 -10.16 10.32
C ARG A 128 -3.19 -9.68 11.32
N ALA A 129 -2.75 -9.34 12.53
CA ALA A 129 -3.61 -8.74 13.56
C ALA A 129 -4.16 -7.38 13.11
N HIS A 130 -3.32 -6.54 12.50
CA HIS A 130 -3.75 -5.26 11.91
C HIS A 130 -4.86 -5.47 10.87
N LEU A 131 -4.64 -6.34 9.87
CA LEU A 131 -5.64 -6.62 8.83
C LEU A 131 -6.95 -7.17 9.39
N ALA A 132 -6.91 -8.03 10.41
CA ALA A 132 -8.12 -8.53 11.07
C ALA A 132 -8.93 -7.37 11.67
N ALA A 133 -8.28 -6.41 12.33
CA ALA A 133 -8.91 -5.20 12.85
C ALA A 133 -9.43 -4.26 11.74
N ARG A 134 -8.93 -4.41 10.51
CA ARG A 134 -9.37 -3.69 9.30
C ARG A 134 -10.35 -4.49 8.41
N GLY A 135 -10.98 -5.53 8.95
CA GLY A 135 -12.00 -6.31 8.23
C GLY A 135 -11.44 -7.32 7.21
N GLY A 136 -10.17 -7.67 7.32
CA GLY A 136 -9.51 -8.74 6.56
C GLY A 136 -9.37 -8.43 5.07
N VAL A 137 -9.24 -7.15 4.70
CA VAL A 137 -9.07 -6.71 3.31
C VAL A 137 -7.69 -6.09 3.14
N GLN A 138 -6.88 -6.68 2.26
CA GLN A 138 -5.64 -6.06 1.79
C GLN A 138 -5.91 -5.31 0.49
N THR A 139 -5.41 -4.07 0.37
CA THR A 139 -5.34 -3.38 -0.92
C THR A 139 -3.90 -3.35 -1.42
N VAL A 140 -3.68 -3.69 -2.69
CA VAL A 140 -2.37 -3.50 -3.37
C VAL A 140 -2.58 -2.55 -4.53
N MET A 141 -1.76 -1.51 -4.63
CA MET A 141 -1.82 -0.57 -5.74
C MET A 141 -0.87 -1.01 -6.86
N LEU A 142 -1.32 -0.86 -8.11
CA LEU A 142 -0.58 -1.28 -9.31
C LEU A 142 -0.21 -0.06 -10.15
N GLY A 143 1.08 0.15 -10.37
CA GLY A 143 1.62 1.25 -11.18
C GLY A 143 1.76 0.87 -12.66
N TYR A 144 0.83 1.31 -13.51
CA TYR A 144 0.87 1.01 -14.95
C TYR A 144 1.89 1.87 -15.70
N SER A 145 1.86 3.19 -15.48
CA SER A 145 2.71 4.11 -16.24
C SER A 145 4.19 3.96 -15.90
N ASP A 146 4.52 3.73 -14.64
CA ASP A 146 5.91 3.70 -14.21
C ASP A 146 6.57 2.37 -14.59
N SER A 147 5.87 1.24 -14.48
CA SER A 147 6.36 -0.05 -15.01
C SER A 147 6.50 -0.05 -16.54
N ALA A 148 5.67 0.72 -17.25
CA ALA A 148 5.80 0.89 -18.69
C ALA A 148 6.98 1.79 -19.09
N LYS A 149 7.36 2.79 -18.28
CA LYS A 149 8.60 3.57 -18.48
C LYS A 149 9.84 2.72 -18.20
N ASP A 150 9.74 1.80 -17.26
CA ASP A 150 10.81 0.91 -16.84
C ASP A 150 11.09 -0.21 -17.87
N GLY A 151 10.08 -1.02 -18.21
CA GLY A 151 10.24 -2.21 -19.07
C GLY A 151 9.56 -2.15 -20.44
N GLY A 152 8.91 -1.04 -20.79
CA GLY A 152 8.08 -0.91 -21.98
C GLY A 152 6.67 -1.49 -21.81
N ILE A 153 5.76 -1.06 -22.69
CA ILE A 153 4.29 -1.28 -22.54
C ILE A 153 3.92 -2.78 -22.54
N LEU A 154 4.53 -3.59 -23.40
CA LEU A 154 4.17 -5.01 -23.53
C LEU A 154 4.59 -5.80 -22.28
N ALA A 155 5.85 -5.64 -21.85
CA ALA A 155 6.39 -6.31 -20.68
C ALA A 155 5.62 -5.89 -19.41
N SER A 156 5.37 -4.60 -19.24
CA SER A 156 4.55 -4.07 -18.13
C SER A 156 3.15 -4.70 -18.09
N ARG A 157 2.42 -4.72 -19.21
CA ARG A 157 1.06 -5.31 -19.25
C ARG A 157 1.06 -6.80 -18.93
N TRP A 158 2.03 -7.55 -19.44
CA TRP A 158 2.18 -8.97 -19.13
C TRP A 158 2.53 -9.20 -17.66
N ALA A 159 3.49 -8.45 -17.12
CA ALA A 159 3.88 -8.51 -15.71
C ALA A 159 2.70 -8.19 -14.79
N LEU A 160 1.91 -7.16 -15.13
CA LEU A 160 0.70 -6.78 -14.39
C LEU A 160 -0.36 -7.89 -14.40
N GLN A 161 -0.57 -8.57 -15.53
CA GLN A 161 -1.51 -9.70 -15.61
C GLN A 161 -1.06 -10.86 -14.72
N ARG A 162 0.24 -11.19 -14.78
CA ARG A 162 0.82 -12.29 -14.00
C ARG A 162 0.77 -12.01 -12.50
N VAL A 163 1.23 -10.83 -12.07
CA VAL A 163 1.30 -10.49 -10.64
C VAL A 163 -0.08 -10.45 -10.02
N GLN A 164 -1.10 -9.94 -10.71
CA GLN A 164 -2.47 -9.95 -10.19
C GLN A 164 -2.95 -11.37 -9.91
N THR A 165 -2.70 -12.30 -10.84
CA THR A 165 -3.06 -13.72 -10.66
C THR A 165 -2.31 -14.35 -9.47
N GLN A 166 -1.02 -14.06 -9.33
CA GLN A 166 -0.19 -14.56 -8.23
C GLN A 166 -0.60 -13.99 -6.88
N LEU A 167 -0.86 -12.68 -6.81
CA LEU A 167 -1.32 -12.00 -5.59
C LEU A 167 -2.68 -12.53 -5.13
N LEU A 168 -3.61 -12.79 -6.06
CA LEU A 168 -4.90 -13.42 -5.76
C LEU A 168 -4.70 -14.81 -5.15
N ALA A 169 -3.79 -15.62 -5.70
CA ALA A 169 -3.49 -16.94 -5.14
C ALA A 169 -2.91 -16.87 -3.73
N VAL A 170 -1.97 -15.95 -3.48
CA VAL A 170 -1.39 -15.71 -2.15
C VAL A 170 -2.46 -15.26 -1.16
N ALA A 171 -3.30 -14.31 -1.55
CA ALA A 171 -4.38 -13.80 -0.68
C ALA A 171 -5.40 -14.90 -0.36
N ALA A 172 -5.78 -15.72 -1.35
CA ALA A 172 -6.68 -16.86 -1.16
C ALA A 172 -6.10 -17.89 -0.20
N GLN A 173 -4.83 -18.28 -0.36
CA GLN A 173 -4.13 -19.19 0.56
C GLN A 173 -4.08 -18.65 1.99
N ALA A 174 -3.91 -17.34 2.13
CA ALA A 174 -3.91 -16.66 3.41
C ALA A 174 -5.32 -16.36 3.95
N GLY A 175 -6.41 -16.67 3.23
CA GLY A 175 -7.78 -16.34 3.64
C GLY A 175 -8.02 -14.84 3.82
N VAL A 176 -7.40 -14.00 2.99
CA VAL A 176 -7.54 -12.53 3.00
C VAL A 176 -8.21 -12.10 1.71
N ARG A 177 -9.14 -11.14 1.81
CA ARG A 177 -9.74 -10.52 0.62
C ARG A 177 -8.75 -9.53 0.03
N LEU A 178 -8.48 -9.64 -1.26
CA LEU A 178 -7.58 -8.73 -1.95
C LEU A 178 -8.40 -7.73 -2.78
N THR A 179 -7.99 -6.47 -2.77
CA THR A 179 -8.51 -5.43 -3.67
C THR A 179 -7.35 -4.82 -4.42
N PHE A 180 -7.48 -4.69 -5.74
CA PHE A 180 -6.50 -3.96 -6.54
C PHE A 180 -6.90 -2.49 -6.65
N PHE A 181 -5.92 -1.61 -6.44
CA PHE A 181 -6.04 -0.21 -6.77
C PHE A 181 -5.25 0.07 -8.05
N HIS A 182 -5.95 0.26 -9.17
CA HIS A 182 -5.33 0.48 -10.46
C HIS A 182 -4.87 1.94 -10.61
N GLY A 183 -3.55 2.14 -10.62
CA GLY A 183 -2.92 3.44 -10.82
C GLY A 183 -2.98 3.97 -12.27
N ARG A 184 -2.48 5.19 -12.43
CA ARG A 184 -2.52 6.05 -13.64
C ARG A 184 -2.34 5.31 -14.98
N GLY A 185 -3.28 5.53 -15.91
CA GLY A 185 -3.03 5.49 -17.36
C GLY A 185 -3.10 4.12 -18.04
N GLY A 186 -3.52 3.07 -17.33
CA GLY A 186 -3.88 1.79 -17.95
C GLY A 186 -5.08 1.93 -18.89
N SER A 187 -5.34 0.88 -19.69
CA SER A 187 -6.53 0.82 -20.57
C SER A 187 -7.85 1.10 -19.84
N VAL A 188 -7.89 0.90 -18.52
CA VAL A 188 -9.02 1.21 -17.63
C VAL A 188 -9.36 2.71 -17.57
N SER A 189 -8.37 3.62 -17.58
CA SER A 189 -8.58 5.06 -17.27
C SER A 189 -8.59 5.98 -18.49
N ARG A 190 -8.22 5.51 -19.69
CA ARG A 190 -8.06 6.35 -20.88
C ARG A 190 -9.33 6.46 -21.73
N GLY A 191 -10.47 6.71 -21.08
CA GLY A 191 -11.82 7.10 -21.57
C GLY A 191 -12.19 7.13 -23.06
N GLY A 192 -11.69 6.20 -23.86
CA GLY A 192 -12.04 5.98 -25.27
C GLY A 192 -12.26 4.50 -25.58
N GLY A 193 -11.63 3.59 -24.81
CA GLY A 193 -12.10 2.23 -24.60
C GLY A 193 -12.85 2.14 -23.28
N LYS A 194 -14.06 1.56 -23.28
CA LYS A 194 -14.91 1.47 -22.08
C LYS A 194 -14.10 0.83 -20.94
N ALA A 195 -14.04 1.46 -19.75
CA ALA A 195 -13.49 0.85 -18.54
C ALA A 195 -14.00 -0.60 -18.36
N THR A 196 -15.24 -0.85 -18.79
CA THR A 196 -15.85 -2.17 -18.98
C THR A 196 -14.94 -3.19 -19.67
N ARG A 197 -14.31 -2.87 -20.81
CA ARG A 197 -13.41 -3.80 -21.51
C ARG A 197 -12.17 -4.14 -20.69
N ALA A 198 -11.61 -3.16 -20.00
CA ALA A 198 -10.43 -3.38 -19.17
C ALA A 198 -10.77 -4.20 -17.92
N VAL A 199 -11.96 -3.98 -17.33
CA VAL A 199 -12.53 -4.80 -16.26
C VAL A 199 -12.77 -6.24 -16.75
N LEU A 200 -13.37 -6.42 -17.94
CA LEU A 200 -13.62 -7.74 -18.52
C LEU A 200 -12.33 -8.48 -18.92
N ALA A 201 -11.27 -7.76 -19.25
CA ALA A 201 -9.97 -8.33 -19.60
C ALA A 201 -9.06 -8.56 -18.37
N ALA A 202 -9.50 -8.13 -17.18
CA ALA A 202 -8.73 -8.34 -15.96
C ALA A 202 -8.73 -9.82 -15.56
N PRO A 203 -7.72 -10.30 -14.82
CA PRO A 203 -7.68 -11.69 -14.36
C PRO A 203 -8.97 -12.06 -13.59
N PRO A 204 -9.50 -13.28 -13.77
CA PRO A 204 -10.64 -13.74 -12.98
C PRO A 204 -10.40 -13.56 -11.48
N GLY A 205 -11.40 -13.00 -10.79
CA GLY A 205 -11.31 -12.71 -9.35
C GLY A 205 -10.56 -11.41 -8.98
N SER A 206 -9.96 -10.68 -9.93
CA SER A 206 -9.25 -9.43 -9.60
C SER A 206 -10.17 -8.29 -9.20
N ILE A 207 -11.42 -8.31 -9.64
CA ILE A 207 -12.40 -7.28 -9.31
C ILE A 207 -13.21 -7.68 -8.08
N ASP A 208 -13.73 -8.91 -8.03
CA ASP A 208 -14.48 -9.48 -6.89
C ASP A 208 -15.43 -8.49 -6.17
N GLY A 209 -16.23 -7.76 -6.96
CA GLY A 209 -17.18 -6.76 -6.46
C GLY A 209 -16.57 -5.43 -5.98
N ARG A 210 -15.26 -5.25 -6.05
CA ARG A 210 -14.50 -4.07 -5.59
C ARG A 210 -13.58 -3.53 -6.69
N LEU A 211 -14.06 -2.52 -7.41
CA LEU A 211 -13.26 -1.79 -8.39
C LEU A 211 -12.72 -0.49 -7.78
N ARG A 212 -11.40 -0.33 -7.74
CA ARG A 212 -10.75 0.94 -7.38
C ARG A 212 -9.71 1.31 -8.43
N PHE A 213 -9.79 2.53 -8.95
CA PHE A 213 -8.85 3.01 -9.95
C PHE A 213 -8.69 4.53 -9.88
N THR A 214 -7.57 5.03 -10.40
CA THR A 214 -7.31 6.46 -10.50
C THR A 214 -7.93 6.99 -11.78
N GLU A 215 -8.92 7.87 -11.64
CA GLU A 215 -9.36 8.73 -12.74
C GLU A 215 -8.36 9.87 -12.94
N GLN A 216 -7.95 10.11 -14.17
CA GLN A 216 -7.00 11.18 -14.45
C GLN A 216 -7.72 12.51 -14.59
N GLY A 217 -7.14 13.59 -14.07
CA GLY A 217 -7.75 14.93 -14.10
C GLY A 217 -8.17 15.36 -15.51
N GLU A 218 -7.36 15.04 -16.53
CA GLU A 218 -7.64 15.37 -17.93
C GLU A 218 -8.85 14.63 -18.53
N VAL A 219 -9.32 13.53 -17.91
CA VAL A 219 -10.47 12.76 -18.40
C VAL A 219 -11.75 13.00 -17.60
N VAL A 220 -11.66 13.68 -16.45
CA VAL A 220 -12.82 13.92 -15.56
C VAL A 220 -13.96 14.61 -16.28
N HIS A 221 -13.68 15.69 -17.02
CA HIS A 221 -14.71 16.42 -17.76
C HIS A 221 -15.41 15.54 -18.80
N ARG A 222 -14.64 14.71 -19.53
CA ARG A 222 -15.21 13.81 -20.54
C ARG A 222 -16.08 12.72 -19.90
N ASN A 223 -15.68 12.17 -18.76
CA ASN A 223 -16.35 11.03 -18.13
C ASN A 223 -17.56 11.45 -17.27
N TYR A 224 -17.54 12.66 -16.70
CA TYR A 224 -18.52 13.10 -15.70
C TYR A 224 -19.12 14.49 -15.96
N GLY A 225 -18.69 15.20 -17.00
CA GLY A 225 -19.12 16.58 -17.27
C GLY A 225 -20.54 16.71 -17.83
N ILE A 226 -21.11 15.61 -18.34
CA ILE A 226 -22.49 15.56 -18.83
C ILE A 226 -23.20 14.42 -18.08
N ARG A 227 -24.37 14.71 -17.51
CA ARG A 227 -25.26 13.64 -17.02
C ARG A 227 -25.81 12.91 -18.24
N ALA A 228 -25.47 11.63 -18.35
CA ALA A 228 -26.05 10.73 -19.34
C ALA A 228 -27.54 10.50 -19.07
#